data_AF-A0A2K5HAI3-F1
#
_entry.id   AF-A0A2K5HAI3-F1
#
_cell.length_a   1.000
_cell.length_b   1.000
_cell.length_c   1.000
_cell.angle_alpha   90.00
_cell.angle_beta   90.00
_cell.angle_gamma   90.00
#
_symmetry.space_group_name_H-M   'P 1'
#
loop_
_entity.id
_entity.type
_entity.pdbx_description
1 polymer ?
#
loop_
_entity_poly.entity_id
_entity_poly.type
_entity_poly.pdbx_seq_one_letter_code
_entity_poly.pdbx_strand_id
1 'polypeptide(L)'
;VVGAPGGVKSCVFDRLRYSVKMGDWSVCNENTSVVVPVRRAFVHPKFSTVTTVRNDLALLQLHHPVNFTSNIQPICIPQENFQVEARTRFWGSLGL
;
A
#
# COMPACT_ATOMS: atom_id res chain seq x y z
N VAL A 1 -2.29 3.30 3.10
CA VAL A 1 -0.89 3.75 2.94
C VAL A 1 -0.17 2.66 2.17
N VAL A 2 0.53 2.98 1.09
CA VAL A 2 1.35 2.01 0.35
C VAL A 2 2.80 2.46 0.43
N GLY A 3 3.66 1.61 0.98
CA GLY A 3 5.12 1.71 0.85
C GLY A 3 5.58 0.71 -0.21
N ALA A 4 6.47 1.13 -1.11
CA ALA A 4 6.92 0.30 -2.23
C ALA A 4 8.42 0.00 -2.10
N PRO A 5 8.84 -1.28 -2.05
CA PRO A 5 10.26 -1.59 -2.20
C PRO A 5 10.70 -1.18 -3.62
N GLY A 6 11.54 -0.14 -3.72
CA GLY A 6 11.96 0.46 -5.00
C GLY A 6 11.46 1.90 -5.23
N GLY A 7 10.77 2.50 -4.27
CA GLY A 7 10.32 3.88 -4.32
C GLY A 7 8.97 4.06 -5.02
N VAL A 8 8.09 4.87 -4.41
CA VAL A 8 6.77 5.26 -4.91
C VAL A 8 6.84 5.83 -6.33
N LYS A 9 7.99 6.39 -6.77
CA LYS A 9 8.20 6.84 -8.16
C LYS A 9 7.91 5.72 -9.18
N SER A 10 8.57 4.58 -9.01
CA SER A 10 8.49 3.47 -9.98
C SER A 10 7.11 2.81 -9.98
N CYS A 11 6.48 2.72 -8.80
CA CYS A 11 5.18 2.08 -8.67
C CYS A 11 3.99 2.97 -9.01
N VAL A 12 4.09 4.31 -8.97
CA VAL A 12 2.93 5.22 -9.10
C VAL A 12 3.01 6.16 -10.32
N PHE A 13 4.20 6.49 -10.82
CA PHE A 13 4.32 7.47 -11.92
C PHE A 13 4.45 6.85 -13.32
N ASP A 14 4.73 5.55 -13.43
CA ASP A 14 5.07 4.93 -14.72
C ASP A 14 3.91 4.16 -15.39
N ARG A 15 2.76 4.01 -14.74
CA ARG A 15 1.56 3.38 -15.33
C ARG A 15 0.33 4.24 -15.12
N LEU A 16 -0.37 4.57 -16.21
CA LEU A 16 -1.50 5.50 -16.16
C LEU A 16 -2.76 4.93 -15.47
N ARG A 17 -2.79 3.64 -15.09
CA ARG A 17 -3.92 2.98 -14.44
C ARG A 17 -3.46 1.91 -13.45
N TYR A 18 -3.86 2.06 -12.19
CA TYR A 18 -3.62 1.08 -11.12
C TYR A 18 -4.93 0.54 -10.59
N SER A 19 -4.93 -0.71 -10.13
CA SER A 19 -6.02 -1.32 -9.38
C SER A 19 -5.46 -1.95 -8.11
N VAL A 20 -6.26 -1.95 -7.05
CA VAL A 20 -5.91 -2.58 -5.78
C VAL A 20 -6.76 -3.86 -5.63
N LYS A 21 -6.10 -5.00 -5.43
CA LYS A 21 -6.74 -6.29 -5.07
C LYS A 21 -6.72 -6.45 -3.55
N MET A 22 -7.86 -6.74 -2.93
CA MET A 22 -8.03 -6.88 -1.47
C MET A 22 -8.88 -8.11 -1.16
N GLY A 23 -8.77 -8.67 0.06
CA GLY A 23 -9.64 -9.77 0.51
C GLY A 23 -9.18 -11.17 0.08
N ASP A 24 -7.99 -11.26 -0.51
CA ASP A 24 -7.39 -12.51 -0.92
C ASP A 24 -6.60 -13.15 0.23
N TRP A 25 -6.74 -14.46 0.41
CA TRP A 25 -5.96 -15.25 1.38
C TRP A 25 -4.82 -16.01 0.70
N SER A 26 -4.95 -16.28 -0.61
CA SER A 26 -3.97 -17.04 -1.37
C SER A 26 -3.84 -16.47 -2.77
N VAL A 27 -2.62 -16.20 -3.22
CA VAL A 27 -2.33 -15.61 -4.53
C VAL A 27 -2.95 -16.40 -5.70
N CYS A 28 -3.18 -17.71 -5.52
CA CYS A 28 -3.57 -18.63 -6.60
C CYS A 28 -5.03 -19.11 -6.56
N ASN A 29 -5.74 -19.05 -5.43
CA ASN A 29 -7.14 -19.50 -5.34
C ASN A 29 -8.06 -18.29 -5.13
N GLU A 30 -8.73 -17.92 -6.21
CA GLU A 30 -9.47 -16.68 -6.35
C GLU A 30 -10.96 -16.96 -6.17
N ASN A 31 -11.58 -16.37 -5.15
CA ASN A 31 -13.03 -16.15 -5.13
C ASN A 31 -13.45 -15.07 -4.13
N THR A 32 -12.59 -14.70 -3.17
CA THR A 32 -12.93 -13.67 -2.15
C THR A 32 -12.33 -12.30 -2.43
N SER A 33 -11.55 -12.16 -3.51
CA SER A 33 -10.83 -10.93 -3.78
C SER A 33 -11.71 -9.88 -4.47
N VAL A 34 -11.58 -8.63 -4.02
CA VAL A 34 -12.18 -7.46 -4.67
C VAL A 34 -11.07 -6.66 -5.34
N VAL A 35 -11.24 -6.35 -6.62
CA VAL A 35 -10.32 -5.51 -7.39
C VAL A 35 -10.97 -4.17 -7.66
N VAL A 36 -10.35 -3.08 -7.21
CA VAL A 36 -10.90 -1.73 -7.38
C VAL A 36 -9.90 -0.82 -8.09
N PRO A 37 -10.30 -0.12 -9.17
CA PRO A 37 -9.47 0.88 -9.81
C PRO A 37 -9.10 2.03 -8.86
N VAL A 38 -7.90 2.56 -9.01
CA VAL A 38 -7.43 3.77 -8.33
C VAL A 38 -7.90 4.99 -9.11
N ARG A 39 -8.62 5.88 -8.43
CA ARG A 39 -9.04 7.18 -8.97
C ARG A 39 -7.88 8.16 -9.03
N ARG A 40 -7.11 8.23 -7.96
CA ARG A 40 -6.01 9.18 -7.81
C ARG A 40 -4.99 8.70 -6.80
N ALA A 41 -3.71 8.95 -7.08
CA ALA A 41 -2.63 8.79 -6.13
C ALA A 41 -2.18 10.16 -5.58
N PHE A 42 -1.91 10.22 -4.28
CA PHE A 42 -1.36 11.37 -3.59
C PHE A 42 0.00 10.97 -3.03
N VAL A 43 1.05 11.40 -3.72
CA VAL A 43 2.43 11.14 -3.31
C VAL A 43 2.83 12.18 -2.27
N HIS A 44 3.60 11.76 -1.26
CA HIS A 44 4.06 12.66 -0.23
C HIS A 44 4.80 13.86 -0.87
N PRO A 45 4.48 15.11 -0.52
CA PRO A 45 4.99 16.30 -1.22
C PRO A 45 6.51 16.46 -1.09
N LYS A 46 7.11 15.88 -0.04
CA LYS A 46 8.56 15.85 0.19
C LYS A 46 9.22 14.54 -0.23
N PHE A 47 8.56 13.72 -1.05
CA PHE A 47 9.18 12.53 -1.63
C PHE A 47 10.41 12.93 -2.44
N SER A 48 11.54 12.26 -2.21
CA SER A 48 12.79 12.55 -2.92
C SER A 48 13.58 11.28 -3.15
N THR A 49 14.19 11.18 -4.33
CA THR A 49 15.11 10.11 -4.73
C THR A 49 16.50 10.65 -5.11
N VAL A 50 16.77 11.93 -4.87
CA VAL A 50 17.95 12.64 -5.41
C VAL A 50 19.26 12.21 -4.73
N THR A 51 19.21 11.87 -3.45
CA THR A 51 20.39 11.45 -2.65
C THR A 51 20.11 10.18 -1.88
N THR A 52 18.96 10.11 -1.22
CA THR A 52 18.43 8.92 -0.57
C THR A 52 16.92 8.91 -0.77
N VAL A 53 16.33 7.71 -0.76
CA VAL A 53 14.87 7.57 -0.79
C VAL A 53 14.32 8.13 0.52
N ARG A 54 13.64 9.28 0.45
CA ARG A 54 13.01 9.94 1.60
C ARG A 54 11.52 10.08 1.39
N ASN A 55 10.77 9.94 2.48
CA ASN A 55 9.32 10.08 2.53
C ASN A 55 8.60 9.21 1.49
N ASP A 56 8.99 7.93 1.46
CA ASP A 56 8.49 6.95 0.49
C ASP A 56 7.08 6.48 0.84
N LEU A 57 6.12 7.40 0.68
CA LEU A 57 4.75 7.22 1.10
C LEU A 57 3.78 7.83 0.08
N ALA A 58 2.71 7.08 -0.22
CA ALA A 58 1.58 7.58 -0.98
C ALA A 58 0.24 7.09 -0.40
N LEU A 59 -0.80 7.88 -0.67
CA LEU A 59 -2.19 7.52 -0.47
C LEU A 59 -2.84 7.25 -1.83
N LEU A 60 -3.57 6.15 -1.92
CA LEU A 60 -4.36 5.80 -3.10
C LEU A 60 -5.83 6.01 -2.76
N GLN A 61 -6.51 6.81 -3.56
CA GLN A 61 -7.96 6.96 -3.50
C GLN A 61 -8.61 6.02 -4.51
N LEU A 62 -9.45 5.13 -4.01
CA LEU A 62 -10.20 4.18 -4.84
C LEU A 62 -11.31 4.90 -5.63
N HIS A 63 -11.70 4.31 -6.77
CA HIS A 63 -12.79 4.83 -7.60
C HIS A 63 -14.16 4.66 -6.95
N HIS A 64 -14.34 3.58 -6.18
CA HIS A 64 -15.55 3.28 -5.42
C HIS A 64 -15.17 2.75 -4.02
N PRO A 65 -16.01 2.99 -2.99
CA PRO A 65 -15.79 2.41 -1.68
C PRO A 65 -15.88 0.88 -1.73
N VAL A 66 -15.22 0.22 -0.77
CA VAL A 66 -15.26 -1.24 -0.59
C VAL A 66 -15.93 -1.55 0.73
N ASN A 67 -16.79 -2.57 0.73
CA ASN A 67 -17.42 -3.07 1.94
C ASN A 67 -16.40 -3.84 2.77
N PHE A 68 -16.38 -3.58 4.08
CA PHE A 68 -15.57 -4.37 5.00
C PHE A 68 -16.16 -5.77 5.15
N THR A 69 -15.28 -6.75 5.20
CA THR A 69 -15.62 -8.17 5.36
C THR A 69 -14.65 -8.80 6.35
N SER A 70 -14.82 -10.09 6.65
CA SER A 70 -13.83 -10.84 7.43
C SER A 70 -12.42 -10.73 6.84
N ASN A 71 -12.31 -10.59 5.51
CA ASN A 71 -11.04 -10.59 4.78
C ASN A 71 -10.59 -9.18 4.36
N ILE A 72 -11.44 -8.16 4.49
CA ILE A 72 -11.14 -6.77 4.12
C ILE A 72 -11.42 -5.89 5.34
N GLN A 73 -10.36 -5.51 6.03
CA GLN A 73 -10.43 -4.64 7.21
C GLN A 73 -9.39 -3.52 7.13
N PRO A 74 -9.69 -2.32 7.65
CA PRO A 74 -8.72 -1.25 7.73
C PRO A 74 -7.64 -1.57 8.76
N ILE A 75 -6.42 -1.08 8.51
CA ILE A 75 -5.34 -1.08 9.52
C ILE A 75 -5.39 0.21 10.33
N CYS A 76 -5.11 0.13 11.63
CA CYS A 76 -4.97 1.30 12.48
C CYS A 76 -3.69 2.07 12.11
N ILE A 77 -3.79 3.39 12.02
CA ILE A 77 -2.63 4.27 11.89
C ILE A 77 -2.06 4.48 13.29
N PRO A 78 -0.78 4.15 13.54
CA PRO A 78 -0.18 4.36 14.84
C PRO A 78 -0.15 5.85 15.20
N GLN A 79 -0.23 6.15 16.50
CA GLN A 79 0.01 7.49 17.01
C GLN A 79 1.48 7.88 16.81
N GLU A 80 1.76 9.19 16.86
CA GLU A 80 3.13 9.69 16.80
C GLU A 80 4.01 9.00 17.86
N ASN A 81 5.24 8.67 17.50
CA ASN A 81 6.23 7.99 18.35
C ASN A 81 5.85 6.56 18.80
N PHE A 82 4.88 5.91 18.14
CA PHE A 82 4.61 4.49 18.36
C PHE A 82 5.87 3.65 18.09
N GLN A 83 6.29 2.89 19.11
CA GLN A 83 7.42 1.99 19.01
C GLN A 83 6.94 0.60 18.63
N VAL A 84 7.44 0.10 17.51
CA VAL A 84 7.17 -1.28 17.08
C VAL A 84 8.13 -2.19 17.85
N GLU A 85 7.59 -3.20 18.52
CA GLU A 85 8.42 -4.21 19.19
C GLU A 85 9.29 -4.95 18.17
N ALA A 86 10.57 -5.15 18.53
CA ALA A 86 11.48 -5.94 17.73
C ALA A 86 10.87 -7.34 17.50
N ARG A 87 10.85 -7.79 16.24
CA ARG A 87 10.28 -9.07 15.74
C ARG A 87 8.77 -9.09 15.46
N THR A 88 8.12 -7.93 15.35
CA THR A 88 6.77 -7.86 14.78
C THR A 88 6.76 -8.43 13.36
N ARG A 89 6.01 -9.52 13.13
CA ARG A 89 5.86 -10.13 11.80
C ARG A 89 4.96 -9.28 10.94
N PHE A 90 5.46 -8.84 9.79
CA PHE A 90 4.71 -8.18 8.73
C PHE A 90 4.60 -9.11 7.53
N TRP A 91 3.52 -8.98 6.76
CA TRP A 91 3.42 -9.64 5.46
C TRP A 91 4.17 -8.81 4.43
N GLY A 92 5.41 -9.19 4.19
CA GLY A 92 6.26 -8.60 3.16
C GLY A 92 7.51 -9.44 2.97
N SER A 93 7.90 -9.68 1.72
CA SER A 93 9.25 -10.09 1.40
C SER A 93 10.15 -8.87 1.62
N LEU A 94 10.91 -8.83 2.71
CA LEU A 94 12.14 -8.05 2.71
C LEU A 94 13.08 -8.79 1.75
N GLY A 95 13.03 -8.41 0.48
CA GLY A 95 14.09 -8.75 -0.45
C GLY A 95 15.36 -8.08 0.06
N LEU A 96 16.22 -8.87 0.70
CA LEU A 96 17.64 -8.58 0.75
C LEU A 96 18.19 -8.65 -0.68
#